data_AF-A0A800L7Q3-F1
#
_entry.id   AF-A0A800L7Q3-F1
#
_cell.length_a   1.000
_cell.length_b   1.000
_cell.length_c   1.000
_cell.angle_alpha   90.00
_cell.angle_beta   90.00
_cell.angle_gamma   90.00
#
_symmetry.space_group_name_H-M   'P 1'
#
loop_
_entity.id
_entity.type
_entity.pdbx_description
1 polymer ?
#
loop_
_entity_poly.entity_id
_entity_poly.type
_entity_poly.pdbx_seq_one_letter_code
_entity_poly.pdbx_strand_id
1 'polypeptide(L)'
;MEIIAGVDEVGRGPLAGPVLAAAVILPDDHTIEGLRDSKKLSKLKREKLFPIIQEQALGIGIGLVDVKTIDEINIREATLKAMQIALGNLPIKPDKALIDGHPLKNQIIPNEGIVGGDDLIDSIKAASIIAKVTRDKMMADYGRIFPEYGFEKNNGYGTEFHMKALDEHRATPIHRRSFKPVMHKMPTLTWLSEQKRVGWMGEKLAALYLKGKGLEILEMNRNCPPHGEIDIIARNHGEIVFIEVKTAFKTNPDLLDEKVDHNKLKKISHAIYQYQKETEQIDDIRIDCVSVILQKKKPIIKHFEGIRLE
;
A
#
# COMPACT_ATOMS: atom_id res chain seq x y z
N MET A 1 36.55 7.59 -4.92
CA MET A 1 35.92 6.33 -4.47
C MET A 1 34.85 5.98 -5.46
N GLU A 2 34.72 4.70 -5.79
CA GLU A 2 33.67 4.18 -6.67
C GLU A 2 32.35 4.12 -5.87
N ILE A 3 31.28 4.68 -6.41
CA ILE A 3 29.97 4.72 -5.77
C ILE A 3 29.19 3.47 -6.17
N ILE A 4 29.01 2.55 -5.22
CA ILE A 4 28.36 1.26 -5.47
C ILE A 4 26.97 1.22 -4.83
N ALA A 5 25.96 0.91 -5.62
CA ALA A 5 24.60 0.67 -5.15
C ALA A 5 24.35 -0.84 -4.94
N GLY A 6 23.83 -1.24 -3.79
CA GLY A 6 23.26 -2.57 -3.59
C GLY A 6 21.76 -2.57 -3.87
N VAL A 7 21.23 -3.62 -4.49
CA VAL A 7 19.82 -3.71 -4.89
C VAL A 7 19.23 -5.06 -4.49
N ASP A 8 18.06 -5.03 -3.87
CA ASP A 8 17.29 -6.24 -3.51
C ASP A 8 15.78 -5.99 -3.64
N GLU A 9 15.00 -7.06 -3.82
CA GLU A 9 13.55 -7.04 -3.91
C GLU A 9 12.81 -7.76 -2.77
N VAL A 10 11.55 -7.39 -2.60
CA VAL A 10 10.62 -8.11 -1.74
C VAL A 10 9.24 -8.19 -2.38
N GLY A 11 8.51 -9.25 -2.01
CA GLY A 11 7.11 -9.40 -2.41
C GLY A 11 6.91 -10.13 -3.73
N ARG A 12 7.78 -11.07 -4.09
CA ARG A 12 7.55 -11.92 -5.27
C ARG A 12 6.45 -12.97 -5.08
N GLY A 13 6.48 -13.68 -3.95
CA GLY A 13 5.53 -14.76 -3.62
C GLY A 13 4.11 -14.37 -3.16
N PRO A 14 3.85 -13.20 -2.54
CA PRO A 14 2.52 -12.81 -2.07
C PRO A 14 1.42 -12.87 -3.14
N LEU A 15 0.20 -13.20 -2.71
CA LEU A 15 -1.02 -13.16 -3.53
C LEU A 15 -1.54 -11.73 -3.70
N ALA A 16 -1.18 -10.83 -2.78
CA ALA A 16 -1.63 -9.45 -2.77
C ALA A 16 -0.49 -8.45 -2.53
N GLY A 17 -0.73 -7.22 -3.00
CA GLY A 17 0.19 -6.10 -2.88
C GLY A 17 1.25 -6.05 -3.98
N PRO A 18 1.99 -4.94 -4.06
CA PRO A 18 3.01 -4.71 -5.08
C PRO A 18 4.24 -5.62 -4.88
N VAL A 19 5.10 -5.63 -5.89
CA VAL A 19 6.51 -5.99 -5.73
C VAL A 19 7.30 -4.70 -5.56
N LEU A 20 8.26 -4.71 -4.64
CA LEU A 20 9.05 -3.54 -4.28
C LEU A 20 10.52 -3.92 -4.33
N ALA A 21 11.36 -3.06 -4.89
CA ALA A 21 12.81 -3.14 -4.80
C ALA A 21 13.36 -1.86 -4.17
N ALA A 22 14.50 -1.97 -3.50
CA ALA A 22 15.27 -0.84 -3.02
C ALA A 22 16.67 -0.88 -3.62
N ALA A 23 17.23 0.29 -3.88
CA ALA A 23 18.63 0.48 -4.20
C ALA A 23 19.23 1.37 -3.10
N VAL A 24 20.36 0.97 -2.52
CA VAL A 24 21.01 1.67 -1.41
C VAL A 24 22.49 1.87 -1.72
N ILE A 25 22.97 3.09 -1.57
CA ILE A 25 24.39 3.43 -1.59
C ILE A 25 24.81 3.71 -0.15
N LEU A 26 25.77 2.95 0.36
CA LEU A 26 26.39 3.20 1.66
C LEU A 26 27.77 3.84 1.45
N PRO A 27 28.21 4.72 2.34
CA PRO A 27 29.60 5.17 2.35
C PRO A 27 30.52 4.04 2.83
N ASP A 28 31.77 4.00 2.34
CA ASP A 28 32.72 2.93 2.67
C ASP A 28 33.06 2.85 4.17
N ASP A 29 32.89 3.95 4.90
CA ASP A 29 33.14 4.09 6.34
C ASP A 29 31.86 4.06 7.19
N HIS A 30 30.74 3.55 6.66
CA HIS A 30 29.51 3.42 7.43
C HIS A 30 29.72 2.62 8.73
N THR A 31 28.98 2.99 9.78
CA THR A 31 29.10 2.38 11.11
C THR A 31 27.91 1.48 11.46
N ILE A 32 27.09 1.14 10.47
CA ILE A 32 25.89 0.31 10.66
C ILE A 32 26.26 -1.11 11.08
N GLU A 33 26.06 -1.43 12.36
CA GLU A 33 26.28 -2.78 12.87
C GLU A 33 25.04 -3.68 12.68
N GLY A 34 25.27 -4.98 12.47
CA GLY A 34 24.20 -5.98 12.48
C GLY A 34 23.41 -6.12 11.18
N LEU A 35 23.87 -5.50 10.08
CA LEU A 35 23.35 -5.76 8.73
C LEU A 35 23.44 -7.25 8.40
N ARG A 36 22.32 -7.82 7.97
CA ARG A 36 22.14 -9.21 7.50
C ARG A 36 20.94 -9.27 6.55
N ASP A 37 20.79 -10.37 5.82
CA ASP A 37 19.56 -10.65 5.05
C ASP A 37 18.34 -10.35 5.93
N SER A 38 17.45 -9.50 5.39
CA SER A 38 16.22 -9.11 6.05
C SER A 38 15.45 -10.32 6.59
N LYS A 39 15.45 -11.47 5.91
CA LYS A 39 14.73 -12.69 6.32
C LYS A 39 15.34 -13.34 7.58
N LYS A 40 16.63 -13.11 7.85
CA LYS A 40 17.36 -13.60 9.04
C LYS A 40 17.25 -12.66 10.24
N LEU A 41 16.65 -11.49 10.06
CA LEU A 41 16.41 -10.53 11.14
C LEU A 41 14.98 -10.64 11.66
N SER A 42 14.77 -10.34 12.95
CA SER A 42 13.43 -10.16 13.48
C SER A 42 12.82 -8.84 13.00
N LYS A 43 11.49 -8.73 13.01
CA LYS A 43 10.78 -7.48 12.64
C LYS A 43 11.32 -6.28 13.43
N LEU A 44 11.45 -6.42 14.74
CA LEU A 44 11.98 -5.38 15.62
C LEU A 44 13.41 -4.95 15.26
N LYS A 45 14.29 -5.90 14.90
CA LYS A 45 15.66 -5.57 14.47
C LYS A 45 15.67 -4.81 13.15
N ARG A 46 14.84 -5.23 12.17
CA ARG A 46 14.70 -4.51 10.89
C ARG A 46 14.19 -3.09 11.09
N GLU A 47 13.17 -2.90 11.92
CA GLU A 47 12.61 -1.58 12.22
C GLU A 47 13.60 -0.66 12.94
N LYS A 48 14.52 -1.20 13.74
CA LYS A 48 15.62 -0.42 14.34
C LYS A 48 16.70 -0.05 13.33
N LEU A 49 17.06 -0.95 12.41
CA LEU A 49 18.07 -0.69 11.39
C LEU A 49 17.57 0.26 10.29
N PHE A 50 16.28 0.24 9.98
CA PHE A 50 15.68 1.05 8.93
C PHE A 50 16.05 2.56 9.04
N PRO A 51 15.79 3.26 10.16
CA PRO A 51 16.16 4.68 10.27
C PRO A 51 17.67 4.90 10.25
N ILE A 52 18.48 3.98 10.78
CA ILE A 52 19.96 4.07 10.77
C ILE A 52 20.48 4.00 9.33
N ILE A 53 19.93 3.09 8.51
CA ILE A 53 20.27 3.01 7.09
C ILE A 53 19.84 4.28 6.37
N GLN A 54 18.65 4.82 6.66
CA GLN A 54 18.19 6.08 6.06
C GLN A 54 19.08 7.26 6.38
N GLU A 55 19.62 7.31 7.60
CA GLU A 55 20.51 8.39 8.06
C GLU A 55 21.91 8.29 7.45
N GLN A 56 22.49 7.09 7.38
CA GLN A 56 23.87 6.90 6.93
C GLN A 56 24.02 6.67 5.42
N ALA A 57 22.97 6.24 4.71
CA ALA A 57 23.06 6.00 3.28
C ALA A 57 23.28 7.30 2.49
N LEU A 58 24.20 7.26 1.52
CA LEU A 58 24.41 8.36 0.58
C LEU A 58 23.23 8.53 -0.39
N GLY A 59 22.47 7.45 -0.62
CA GLY A 59 21.30 7.49 -1.47
C GLY A 59 20.44 6.24 -1.30
N ILE A 60 19.12 6.44 -1.31
CA ILE A 60 18.14 5.36 -1.30
C ILE A 60 17.13 5.63 -2.42
N GLY A 61 16.98 4.65 -3.31
CA GLY A 61 15.97 4.65 -4.35
C GLY A 61 14.97 3.52 -4.11
N ILE A 62 13.68 3.82 -4.25
CA ILE A 62 12.60 2.83 -4.11
C ILE A 62 11.92 2.64 -5.46
N GLY A 63 11.76 1.38 -5.86
CA GLY A 63 11.01 1.03 -7.05
C GLY A 63 9.83 0.15 -6.70
N LEU A 64 8.64 0.57 -7.14
CA LEU A 64 7.38 -0.09 -6.84
C LEU A 64 6.65 -0.43 -8.14
N VAL A 65 6.21 -1.67 -8.24
CA VAL A 65 5.39 -2.14 -9.36
C VAL A 65 4.08 -2.72 -8.83
N ASP A 66 2.98 -2.12 -9.26
CA ASP A 66 1.64 -2.45 -8.78
C ASP A 66 1.11 -3.79 -9.32
N VAL A 67 0.01 -4.28 -8.72
CA VAL A 67 -0.57 -5.58 -9.11
C VAL A 67 -1.09 -5.60 -10.53
N LYS A 68 -1.55 -4.45 -11.05
CA LYS A 68 -2.00 -4.33 -12.44
C LYS A 68 -0.84 -4.60 -13.39
N THR A 69 0.30 -3.97 -13.16
CA THR A 69 1.51 -4.18 -13.96
C THR A 69 2.03 -5.61 -13.79
N ILE A 70 2.05 -6.16 -12.56
CA ILE A 70 2.44 -7.56 -12.33
C ILE A 70 1.59 -8.52 -13.16
N ASP A 71 0.27 -8.32 -13.19
CA ASP A 71 -0.65 -9.14 -13.97
C ASP A 71 -0.44 -8.99 -15.49
N GLU A 72 0.03 -7.83 -15.96
CA GLU A 72 0.31 -7.55 -17.38
C GLU A 72 1.63 -8.15 -17.86
N ILE A 73 2.70 -8.03 -17.07
CA ILE A 73 4.07 -8.37 -17.52
C ILE A 73 4.66 -9.58 -16.81
N ASN A 74 3.93 -10.25 -15.91
CA ASN A 74 4.39 -11.32 -15.02
C ASN A 74 5.31 -10.85 -13.86
N ILE A 75 5.42 -11.69 -12.83
CA ILE A 75 6.15 -11.34 -11.60
C ILE A 75 7.66 -11.18 -11.80
N ARG A 76 8.26 -11.92 -12.75
CA ARG A 76 9.70 -11.82 -13.02
C ARG A 76 10.03 -10.47 -13.65
N GLU A 77 9.33 -10.08 -14.71
CA GLU A 77 9.58 -8.79 -15.36
C GLU A 77 9.17 -7.62 -14.47
N ALA A 78 8.12 -7.77 -13.65
CA ALA A 78 7.76 -6.79 -12.64
C ALA A 78 8.85 -6.59 -11.58
N THR A 79 9.52 -7.65 -11.13
CA THR A 79 10.69 -7.54 -10.24
C THR A 79 11.82 -6.77 -10.91
N LEU A 80 12.21 -7.13 -12.14
CA LEU A 80 13.28 -6.45 -12.87
C LEU A 80 12.96 -4.96 -13.06
N LYS A 81 11.70 -4.66 -13.42
CA LYS A 81 11.20 -3.29 -13.54
C LYS A 81 11.26 -2.54 -12.20
N ALA A 82 10.90 -3.17 -11.09
CA ALA A 82 11.01 -2.56 -9.77
C ALA A 82 12.46 -2.21 -9.43
N MET A 83 13.42 -3.10 -9.70
CA MET A 83 14.85 -2.83 -9.48
C MET A 83 15.38 -1.69 -10.37
N GLN A 84 14.97 -1.64 -11.63
CA GLN A 84 15.32 -0.55 -12.55
C GLN A 84 14.77 0.80 -12.06
N ILE A 85 13.52 0.84 -11.61
CA ILE A 85 12.92 2.05 -11.02
C ILE A 85 13.68 2.45 -9.75
N ALA A 86 14.04 1.49 -8.88
CA ALA A 86 14.79 1.76 -7.66
C ALA A 86 16.13 2.43 -7.97
N LEU A 87 16.90 1.90 -8.93
CA LEU A 87 18.15 2.51 -9.38
C LEU A 87 17.94 3.89 -10.02
N GLY A 88 16.88 4.08 -10.80
CA GLY A 88 16.55 5.37 -11.41
C GLY A 88 16.11 6.44 -10.41
N ASN A 89 15.61 6.02 -9.24
CA ASN A 89 15.18 6.91 -8.15
C ASN A 89 16.30 7.21 -7.14
N LEU A 90 17.53 6.73 -7.34
CA LEU A 90 18.66 7.13 -6.52
C LEU A 90 18.96 8.63 -6.73
N PRO A 91 19.22 9.40 -5.65
CA PRO A 91 19.57 10.81 -5.77
C PRO A 91 20.96 11.03 -6.39
N ILE A 92 21.81 10.00 -6.33
CA ILE A 92 23.18 9.99 -6.87
C ILE A 92 23.27 8.83 -7.85
N LYS A 93 23.75 9.08 -9.06
CA LYS A 93 24.00 8.02 -10.04
C LYS A 93 25.22 7.20 -9.57
N PRO A 94 25.07 5.89 -9.29
CA PRO A 94 26.19 5.05 -8.91
C PRO A 94 27.06 4.72 -10.13
N ASP A 95 28.34 4.45 -9.88
CA ASP A 95 29.29 3.95 -10.87
C ASP A 95 28.98 2.49 -11.24
N LYS A 96 28.54 1.69 -10.26
CA LYS A 96 28.14 0.29 -10.43
C LYS A 96 26.99 -0.10 -9.50
N ALA A 97 26.17 -1.06 -9.93
CA ALA A 97 25.14 -1.69 -9.09
C ALA A 97 25.43 -3.19 -8.86
N LEU A 98 25.25 -3.64 -7.62
CA LEU A 98 25.28 -5.04 -7.22
C LEU A 98 23.85 -5.49 -6.92
N ILE A 99 23.36 -6.44 -7.70
CA ILE A 99 21.97 -6.89 -7.67
C ILE A 99 21.90 -8.25 -6.96
N ASP A 100 21.02 -8.42 -5.98
CA ASP A 100 20.78 -9.76 -5.43
C ASP A 100 20.20 -10.68 -6.52
N GLY A 101 20.88 -11.80 -6.77
CA GLY A 101 20.53 -12.73 -7.83
C GLY A 101 21.19 -12.43 -9.17
N HIS A 102 20.43 -11.93 -10.15
CA HIS A 102 20.86 -11.86 -11.55
C HIS A 102 21.03 -10.41 -12.04
N PRO A 103 21.97 -10.14 -12.97
CA PRO A 103 22.15 -8.82 -13.53
C PRO A 103 20.91 -8.34 -14.29
N LEU A 104 20.66 -7.03 -14.23
CA LEU A 104 19.61 -6.35 -14.95
C LEU A 104 20.03 -6.14 -16.41
N LYS A 105 19.23 -6.68 -17.32
CA LYS A 105 19.38 -6.42 -18.76
C LYS A 105 18.95 -4.98 -19.08
N ASN A 106 19.55 -4.42 -20.13
CA ASN A 106 19.21 -3.10 -20.69
C ASN A 106 19.32 -1.94 -19.68
N GLN A 107 20.23 -2.07 -18.70
CA GLN A 107 20.47 -1.03 -17.70
C GLN A 107 21.67 -0.17 -18.07
N ILE A 108 21.53 1.15 -17.93
CA ILE A 108 22.59 2.13 -18.27
C ILE A 108 23.72 2.07 -17.23
N ILE A 109 23.38 1.83 -15.97
CA ILE A 109 24.33 1.65 -14.88
C ILE A 109 24.98 0.26 -15.02
N PRO A 110 26.32 0.18 -15.08
CA PRO A 110 27.04 -1.08 -15.02
C PRO A 110 26.56 -1.91 -13.83
N ASN A 111 26.20 -3.18 -14.04
CA ASN A 111 25.66 -3.98 -12.96
C ASN A 111 26.11 -5.44 -13.02
N GLU A 112 26.15 -6.06 -11.85
CA GLU A 112 26.52 -7.45 -11.65
C GLU A 112 25.50 -8.12 -10.72
N GLY A 113 25.13 -9.35 -11.04
CA GLY A 113 24.29 -10.18 -10.16
C GLY A 113 25.14 -10.95 -9.17
N ILE A 114 24.80 -10.87 -7.89
CA ILE A 114 25.46 -11.57 -6.80
C ILE A 114 24.48 -12.58 -6.22
N VAL A 115 24.77 -13.87 -6.37
CA VAL A 115 23.92 -14.91 -5.79
C VAL A 115 24.09 -14.93 -4.28
N GLY A 116 23.02 -14.68 -3.53
CA GLY A 116 23.06 -14.56 -2.07
C GLY A 116 23.76 -13.27 -1.63
N GLY A 117 23.61 -12.20 -2.41
CA GLY A 117 24.21 -10.90 -2.12
C GLY A 117 23.69 -10.30 -0.81
N ASP A 118 22.45 -10.63 -0.44
CA ASP A 118 21.79 -10.27 0.82
C ASP A 118 22.47 -10.85 2.07
N ASP A 119 23.42 -11.78 1.92
CA ASP A 119 24.26 -12.29 3.00
C ASP A 119 25.70 -11.76 2.98
N LEU A 120 26.15 -11.24 1.84
CA LEU A 120 27.56 -10.96 1.58
C LEU A 120 27.86 -9.47 1.56
N ILE A 121 27.03 -8.67 0.89
CA ILE A 121 27.31 -7.28 0.56
C ILE A 121 26.44 -6.35 1.42
N ASP A 122 27.07 -5.41 2.12
CA ASP A 122 26.37 -4.56 3.09
C ASP A 122 25.33 -3.63 2.46
N SER A 123 25.61 -3.09 1.27
CA SER A 123 24.62 -2.30 0.53
C SER A 123 23.42 -3.14 0.06
N ILE A 124 23.60 -4.42 -0.27
CA ILE A 124 22.49 -5.34 -0.60
C ILE A 124 21.71 -5.71 0.67
N LYS A 125 22.39 -6.01 1.78
CA LYS A 125 21.75 -6.21 3.10
C LYS A 125 20.88 -5.01 3.47
N ALA A 126 21.41 -3.80 3.32
CA ALA A 126 20.68 -2.56 3.59
C ALA A 126 19.48 -2.41 2.65
N ALA A 127 19.64 -2.65 1.35
CA ALA A 127 18.54 -2.67 0.39
C ALA A 127 17.44 -3.67 0.76
N SER A 128 17.81 -4.88 1.18
CA SER A 128 16.86 -5.91 1.63
C SER A 128 16.00 -5.44 2.81
N ILE A 129 16.62 -4.75 3.78
CA ILE A 129 15.95 -4.22 4.97
C ILE A 129 15.02 -3.06 4.58
N ILE A 130 15.53 -2.09 3.80
CA ILE A 130 14.73 -0.96 3.32
C ILE A 130 13.52 -1.46 2.54
N ALA A 131 13.73 -2.38 1.60
CA ALA A 131 12.66 -2.93 0.80
C ALA A 131 11.62 -3.65 1.68
N LYS A 132 12.08 -4.53 2.58
CA LYS A 132 11.23 -5.33 3.47
C LYS A 132 10.39 -4.47 4.41
N VAL A 133 10.99 -3.53 5.12
CA VAL A 133 10.27 -2.67 6.08
C VAL A 133 9.29 -1.76 5.36
N THR A 134 9.69 -1.17 4.22
CA THR A 134 8.81 -0.33 3.41
C THR A 134 7.58 -1.11 2.94
N ARG A 135 7.78 -2.31 2.37
CA ARG A 135 6.66 -3.12 1.88
C ARG A 135 5.78 -3.61 3.02
N ASP A 136 6.33 -4.04 4.15
CA ASP A 136 5.54 -4.51 5.30
C ASP A 136 4.67 -3.38 5.86
N LYS A 137 5.18 -2.14 5.92
CA LYS A 137 4.38 -0.95 6.29
C LYS A 137 3.21 -0.74 5.30
N MET A 138 3.47 -0.84 3.99
CA MET A 138 2.41 -0.74 2.99
C MET A 138 1.35 -1.84 3.14
N MET A 139 1.75 -3.08 3.44
CA MET A 139 0.80 -4.17 3.67
C MET A 139 0.01 -3.97 4.95
N ALA A 140 0.59 -3.41 6.00
CA ALA A 140 -0.14 -3.01 7.20
C ALA A 140 -1.19 -1.92 6.92
N ASP A 141 -0.85 -0.92 6.10
CA ASP A 141 -1.83 0.08 5.65
C ASP A 141 -2.96 -0.55 4.84
N TYR A 142 -2.65 -1.51 3.96
CA TYR A 142 -3.68 -2.29 3.27
C TYR A 142 -4.51 -3.14 4.23
N GLY A 143 -3.93 -3.61 5.34
CA GLY A 143 -4.66 -4.30 6.41
C GLY A 143 -5.72 -3.42 7.07
N ARG A 144 -5.48 -2.11 7.19
CA ARG A 144 -6.51 -1.16 7.67
C ARG A 144 -7.69 -1.06 6.69
N ILE A 145 -7.40 -1.06 5.39
CA ILE A 145 -8.43 -1.01 4.35
C ILE A 145 -9.19 -2.34 4.25
N PHE A 146 -8.46 -3.47 4.35
CA PHE A 146 -8.96 -4.83 4.15
C PHE A 146 -8.71 -5.70 5.40
N PRO A 147 -9.36 -5.39 6.53
CA PRO A 147 -9.10 -6.07 7.81
C PRO A 147 -9.39 -7.58 7.76
N GLU A 148 -10.26 -8.02 6.85
CA GLU A 148 -10.67 -9.42 6.70
C GLU A 148 -9.51 -10.33 6.24
N TYR A 149 -8.46 -9.77 5.64
CA TYR A 149 -7.38 -10.53 5.01
C TYR A 149 -6.12 -10.60 5.86
N GLY A 150 -6.02 -9.86 6.97
CA GLY A 150 -4.89 -9.92 7.90
C GLY A 150 -3.54 -9.54 7.28
N PHE A 151 -3.54 -8.57 6.35
CA PHE A 151 -2.34 -8.18 5.59
C PHE A 151 -1.21 -7.64 6.47
N GLU A 152 -1.53 -7.06 7.63
CA GLU A 152 -0.58 -6.60 8.64
C GLU A 152 0.22 -7.74 9.29
N LYS A 153 -0.30 -8.97 9.22
CA LYS A 153 0.35 -10.18 9.75
C LYS A 153 0.99 -11.01 8.64
N ASN A 154 0.24 -11.28 7.57
CA ASN A 154 0.69 -12.19 6.52
C ASN A 154 1.39 -11.48 5.36
N ASN A 155 1.44 -10.15 5.31
CA ASN A 155 2.10 -9.36 4.25
C ASN A 155 1.67 -9.73 2.81
N GLY A 156 0.45 -10.24 2.65
CA GLY A 156 -0.13 -10.70 1.38
C GLY A 156 0.23 -12.13 0.99
N TYR A 157 1.03 -12.87 1.77
CA TYR A 157 1.32 -14.28 1.51
C TYR A 157 0.07 -15.15 1.70
N GLY A 158 -0.07 -16.21 0.89
CA GLY A 158 -1.19 -17.14 0.93
C GLY A 158 -1.15 -18.09 2.14
N THR A 159 -1.17 -17.53 3.35
CA THR A 159 -1.31 -18.32 4.60
C THR A 159 -2.70 -18.96 4.66
N GLU A 160 -2.88 -19.95 5.53
CA GLU A 160 -4.19 -20.58 5.72
C GLU A 160 -5.29 -19.55 6.03
N PHE A 161 -4.99 -18.56 6.88
CA PHE A 161 -5.90 -17.45 7.19
C PHE A 161 -6.28 -16.66 5.92
N HIS A 162 -5.29 -16.27 5.11
CA HIS A 162 -5.53 -15.50 3.90
C HIS A 162 -6.31 -16.31 2.85
N MET A 163 -6.04 -17.60 2.73
CA MET A 163 -6.78 -18.50 1.83
C MET A 163 -8.25 -18.63 2.24
N LYS A 164 -8.55 -18.76 3.55
CA LYS A 164 -9.92 -18.73 4.07
C LYS A 164 -10.61 -17.39 3.81
N ALA A 165 -9.91 -16.28 4.04
CA ALA A 165 -10.43 -14.95 3.72
C ALA A 165 -10.76 -14.79 2.22
N LEU A 166 -9.93 -15.35 1.32
CA LEU A 166 -10.22 -15.38 -0.12
C LEU A 166 -11.45 -16.22 -0.47
N ASP A 167 -11.74 -17.28 0.28
CA ASP A 167 -12.94 -18.10 0.09
C ASP A 167 -14.21 -17.37 0.53
N GLU A 168 -14.15 -16.69 1.67
CA GLU A 168 -15.29 -15.98 2.29
C GLU A 168 -15.57 -14.62 1.65
N HIS A 169 -14.52 -13.84 1.40
CA HIS A 169 -14.61 -12.43 0.99
C HIS A 169 -14.24 -12.19 -0.48
N ARG A 170 -13.72 -13.22 -1.18
CA ARG A 170 -13.22 -13.13 -2.57
C ARG A 170 -11.99 -12.22 -2.70
N ALA A 171 -11.43 -12.12 -3.90
CA ALA A 171 -10.27 -11.27 -4.16
C ALA A 171 -10.63 -9.79 -4.15
N THR A 172 -9.70 -8.96 -3.69
CA THR A 172 -9.81 -7.49 -3.68
C THR A 172 -8.98 -6.87 -4.80
N PRO A 173 -9.11 -5.56 -5.08
CA PRO A 173 -8.33 -4.89 -6.13
C PRO A 173 -6.80 -4.94 -5.96
N ILE A 174 -6.30 -5.23 -4.76
CA ILE A 174 -4.86 -5.37 -4.50
C ILE A 174 -4.36 -6.81 -4.62
N HIS A 175 -5.21 -7.76 -5.00
CA HIS A 175 -4.77 -9.12 -5.29
C HIS A 175 -4.27 -9.24 -6.74
N ARG A 176 -3.27 -10.10 -6.94
CA ARG A 176 -2.65 -10.40 -8.25
C ARG A 176 -3.51 -11.41 -8.98
N ARG A 177 -4.30 -10.95 -9.94
CA ARG A 177 -5.33 -11.74 -10.62
C ARG A 177 -4.75 -12.88 -11.44
N SER A 178 -3.50 -12.73 -11.88
CA SER A 178 -2.74 -13.75 -12.61
C SER A 178 -2.28 -14.93 -11.75
N PHE A 179 -2.32 -14.81 -10.41
CA PHE A 179 -1.87 -15.86 -9.51
C PHE A 179 -2.99 -16.88 -9.33
N LYS A 180 -2.68 -18.17 -9.54
CA LYS A 180 -3.68 -19.26 -9.60
C LYS A 180 -4.70 -19.27 -8.44
N PRO A 181 -4.31 -19.12 -7.16
CA PRO A 181 -5.29 -19.07 -6.06
C PRO A 181 -6.29 -17.91 -6.18
N VAL A 182 -5.82 -16.73 -6.60
CA VAL A 182 -6.62 -15.51 -6.72
C VAL A 182 -7.56 -15.58 -7.92
N MET A 183 -7.06 -16.09 -9.06
CA MET A 183 -7.82 -16.18 -10.31
C MET A 183 -9.18 -16.86 -10.13
N HIS A 184 -9.24 -17.91 -9.30
CA HIS A 184 -10.46 -18.67 -9.03
C HIS A 184 -11.37 -18.04 -7.96
N LYS A 185 -10.94 -16.95 -7.33
CA LYS A 185 -11.63 -16.28 -6.22
C LYS A 185 -11.99 -14.84 -6.55
N MET A 186 -12.00 -14.44 -7.83
CA MET A 186 -12.42 -13.11 -8.24
C MET A 186 -13.91 -12.86 -7.96
N PRO A 187 -14.29 -11.71 -7.37
CA PRO A 187 -15.70 -11.37 -7.20
C PRO A 187 -16.33 -10.99 -8.54
N THR A 188 -17.61 -11.34 -8.71
CA THR A 188 -18.44 -10.78 -9.78
C THR A 188 -19.36 -9.72 -9.21
N LEU A 189 -19.86 -8.82 -10.08
CA LEU A 189 -20.86 -7.84 -9.68
C LEU A 189 -22.14 -8.49 -9.14
N THR A 190 -22.55 -9.61 -9.74
CA THR A 190 -23.67 -10.42 -9.27
C THR A 190 -23.42 -10.94 -7.86
N TRP A 191 -22.24 -11.53 -7.62
CA TRP A 191 -21.87 -12.01 -6.28
C TRP A 191 -21.86 -10.89 -5.24
N LEU A 192 -21.29 -9.72 -5.57
CA LEU A 192 -21.30 -8.56 -4.66
C LEU A 192 -22.73 -8.13 -4.31
N SER A 193 -23.65 -8.12 -5.27
CA SER A 193 -25.04 -7.77 -5.04
C SER A 193 -25.76 -8.82 -4.19
N GLU A 194 -25.63 -10.10 -4.52
CA GLU A 194 -26.28 -11.22 -3.81
C GLU A 194 -25.81 -11.33 -2.36
N GLN A 195 -24.53 -11.07 -2.11
CA GLN A 195 -23.94 -11.10 -0.77
C GLN A 195 -24.09 -9.78 0.00
N LYS A 196 -24.82 -8.79 -0.54
CA LYS A 196 -24.97 -7.44 0.05
C LYS A 196 -23.63 -6.76 0.35
N ARG A 197 -22.61 -6.97 -0.50
CA ARG A 197 -21.24 -6.45 -0.39
C ARG A 197 -20.93 -5.28 -1.34
N VAL A 198 -21.94 -4.67 -1.94
CA VAL A 198 -21.75 -3.51 -2.83
C VAL A 198 -21.14 -2.33 -2.07
N GLY A 199 -21.74 -1.92 -0.95
CA GLY A 199 -21.22 -0.84 -0.09
C GLY A 199 -19.80 -1.11 0.38
N TRP A 200 -19.57 -2.30 0.94
CA TRP A 200 -18.25 -2.78 1.36
C TRP A 200 -17.18 -2.62 0.27
N MET A 201 -17.45 -3.06 -0.96
CA MET A 201 -16.50 -2.90 -2.07
C MET A 201 -16.29 -1.43 -2.44
N GLY A 202 -17.35 -0.61 -2.38
CA GLY A 202 -17.25 0.83 -2.65
C GLY A 202 -16.39 1.57 -1.62
N GLU A 203 -16.56 1.30 -0.33
CA GLU A 203 -15.70 1.82 0.75
C GLU A 203 -14.23 1.47 0.49
N LYS A 204 -13.94 0.22 0.12
CA LYS A 204 -12.55 -0.20 -0.12
C LYS A 204 -11.96 0.47 -1.35
N LEU A 205 -12.75 0.65 -2.42
CA LEU A 205 -12.32 1.37 -3.62
C LEU A 205 -12.11 2.86 -3.35
N ALA A 206 -12.96 3.48 -2.53
CA ALA A 206 -12.79 4.86 -2.07
C ALA A 206 -11.49 5.00 -1.27
N ALA A 207 -11.24 4.13 -0.29
CA ALA A 207 -10.01 4.13 0.50
C ALA A 207 -8.75 3.95 -0.36
N LEU A 208 -8.76 3.04 -1.34
CA LEU A 208 -7.66 2.88 -2.29
C LEU A 208 -7.45 4.12 -3.16
N TYR A 209 -8.52 4.77 -3.61
CA TYR A 209 -8.46 6.02 -4.37
C TYR A 209 -7.84 7.15 -3.54
N LEU A 210 -8.28 7.33 -2.29
CA LEU A 210 -7.76 8.34 -1.37
C LEU A 210 -6.27 8.07 -1.04
N LYS A 211 -5.90 6.81 -0.80
CA LYS A 211 -4.48 6.44 -0.62
C LYS A 211 -3.65 6.78 -1.86
N GLY A 212 -4.18 6.55 -3.06
CA GLY A 212 -3.54 6.94 -4.32
C GLY A 212 -3.41 8.47 -4.51
N LYS A 213 -4.24 9.26 -3.81
CA LYS A 213 -4.15 10.73 -3.74
C LYS A 213 -3.19 11.24 -2.66
N GLY A 214 -2.58 10.34 -1.88
CA GLY A 214 -1.62 10.68 -0.83
C GLY A 214 -2.22 10.77 0.57
N LEU A 215 -3.51 10.47 0.76
CA LEU A 215 -4.11 10.45 2.09
C LEU A 215 -3.69 9.19 2.85
N GLU A 216 -3.42 9.34 4.15
CA GLU A 216 -3.16 8.23 5.05
C GLU A 216 -4.48 7.73 5.63
N ILE A 217 -4.90 6.51 5.29
CA ILE A 217 -6.09 5.90 5.90
C ILE A 217 -5.76 5.50 7.34
N LEU A 218 -6.45 6.14 8.29
CA LEU A 218 -6.28 5.90 9.72
C LEU A 218 -7.22 4.80 10.20
N GLU A 219 -8.49 4.86 9.80
CA GLU A 219 -9.54 3.95 10.25
C GLU A 219 -10.62 3.78 9.16
N MET A 220 -11.24 2.60 9.11
CA MET A 220 -12.38 2.28 8.26
C MET A 220 -13.57 1.93 9.16
N ASN A 221 -14.77 2.31 8.78
CA ASN A 221 -16.04 1.80 9.33
C ASN A 221 -16.11 1.98 10.86
N ARG A 222 -15.73 3.18 11.33
CA ARG A 222 -15.70 3.52 12.76
C ARG A 222 -17.11 3.69 13.28
N ASN A 223 -17.52 2.82 14.19
CA ASN A 223 -18.80 2.94 14.87
C ASN A 223 -18.71 3.98 16.00
N CYS A 224 -19.65 4.91 16.04
CA CYS A 224 -19.76 6.00 17.01
C CYS A 224 -21.16 6.00 17.63
N PRO A 225 -21.51 5.01 18.47
CA PRO A 225 -22.85 4.93 19.07
C PRO A 225 -23.11 6.12 20.03
N PRO A 226 -24.37 6.61 20.13
CA PRO A 226 -25.58 6.25 19.35
C PRO A 226 -25.68 6.94 17.97
N HIS A 227 -24.62 7.60 17.50
CA HIS A 227 -24.65 8.57 16.43
C HIS A 227 -24.40 8.00 15.02
N GLY A 228 -23.98 6.74 14.89
CA GLY A 228 -23.85 6.05 13.60
C GLY A 228 -22.42 5.62 13.30
N GLU A 229 -22.08 5.53 12.03
CA GLU A 229 -20.79 5.02 11.55
C GLU A 229 -20.13 6.05 10.62
N ILE A 230 -18.81 6.18 10.70
CA ILE A 230 -17.98 6.89 9.71
C ILE A 230 -17.31 5.86 8.82
N ASP A 231 -17.49 5.97 7.52
CA ASP A 231 -16.94 5.00 6.56
C ASP A 231 -15.41 5.05 6.51
N ILE A 232 -14.80 6.25 6.46
CA ILE A 232 -13.34 6.39 6.42
C ILE A 232 -12.89 7.60 7.23
N ILE A 233 -11.86 7.42 8.04
CA ILE A 233 -11.07 8.50 8.65
C ILE A 233 -9.68 8.45 8.05
N ALA A 234 -9.23 9.59 7.51
CA ALA A 234 -7.91 9.71 6.89
C ALA A 234 -7.19 10.96 7.38
N ARG A 235 -5.88 11.02 7.14
CA ARG A 235 -5.05 12.22 7.36
C ARG A 235 -4.56 12.78 6.03
N ASN A 236 -4.63 14.10 5.88
CA ASN A 236 -4.13 14.82 4.72
C ASN A 236 -3.32 16.05 5.19
N HIS A 237 -1.99 16.03 5.05
CA HIS A 237 -1.12 17.18 5.36
C HIS A 237 -1.33 17.84 6.75
N GLY A 238 -1.72 17.08 7.76
CA GLY A 238 -2.00 17.58 9.12
C GLY A 238 -3.48 17.78 9.44
N GLU A 239 -4.36 17.72 8.42
CA GLU A 239 -5.81 17.72 8.61
C GLU A 239 -6.32 16.29 8.83
N ILE A 240 -7.33 16.13 9.70
CA ILE A 240 -8.11 14.90 9.81
C ILE A 240 -9.34 15.03 8.89
N VAL A 241 -9.46 14.09 7.98
CA VAL A 241 -10.51 14.05 6.97
C VAL A 241 -11.49 12.94 7.32
N PHE A 242 -12.76 13.31 7.49
CA PHE A 242 -13.87 12.38 7.69
C PHE A 242 -14.58 12.21 6.35
N ILE A 243 -14.62 10.99 5.83
CA ILE A 243 -15.13 10.71 4.49
C ILE A 243 -16.34 9.79 4.57
N GLU A 244 -17.40 10.24 3.91
CA GLU A 244 -18.62 9.48 3.65
C GLU A 244 -18.56 8.86 2.25
N VAL A 245 -18.89 7.57 2.13
CA VAL A 245 -18.81 6.83 0.86
C VAL A 245 -20.19 6.47 0.35
N LYS A 246 -20.56 7.05 -0.79
CA LYS A 246 -21.79 6.68 -1.52
C LYS A 246 -21.48 5.66 -2.59
N THR A 247 -22.04 4.45 -2.47
CA THR A 247 -21.83 3.40 -3.47
C THR A 247 -23.10 3.11 -4.26
N ALA A 248 -22.99 3.10 -5.59
CA ALA A 248 -24.10 2.79 -6.49
C ALA A 248 -23.74 1.68 -7.49
N PHE A 249 -24.76 0.95 -7.91
CA PHE A 249 -24.68 -0.07 -8.96
C PHE A 249 -25.51 0.37 -10.17
N LYS A 250 -24.85 0.58 -11.31
CA LYS A 250 -25.48 0.73 -12.64
C LYS A 250 -26.76 1.61 -12.65
N THR A 251 -26.66 2.86 -12.19
CA THR A 251 -27.68 3.92 -12.38
C THR A 251 -27.04 5.22 -12.87
N ASN A 252 -27.90 6.10 -13.42
CA ASN A 252 -27.56 7.37 -14.07
C ASN A 252 -26.46 8.13 -13.31
N PRO A 253 -25.29 8.43 -13.91
CA PRO A 253 -24.18 9.13 -13.25
C PRO A 253 -24.56 10.47 -12.59
N ASP A 254 -25.69 11.02 -13.01
CA ASP A 254 -26.28 12.28 -12.55
C ASP A 254 -27.06 12.16 -11.22
N LEU A 255 -27.25 10.94 -10.68
CA LEU A 255 -27.95 10.71 -9.40
C LEU A 255 -27.05 10.73 -8.16
N LEU A 256 -25.72 10.73 -8.33
CA LEU A 256 -24.79 10.85 -7.22
C LEU A 256 -24.53 12.33 -6.95
N ASP A 257 -25.47 12.92 -6.22
CA ASP A 257 -25.44 14.31 -5.79
C ASP A 257 -24.33 14.54 -4.76
N GLU A 258 -23.67 15.71 -4.83
CA GLU A 258 -22.62 16.13 -3.88
C GLU A 258 -23.17 16.22 -2.46
N LYS A 259 -24.48 16.47 -2.34
CA LYS A 259 -25.18 16.69 -1.09
C LYS A 259 -25.16 15.44 -0.21
N VAL A 260 -24.35 15.47 0.83
CA VAL A 260 -24.51 14.56 1.98
C VAL A 260 -25.81 14.95 2.68
N ASP A 261 -26.68 13.97 2.97
CA ASP A 261 -27.95 14.20 3.68
C ASP A 261 -27.68 14.95 5.01
N HIS A 262 -28.46 15.99 5.33
CA HIS A 262 -28.34 16.75 6.59
C HIS A 262 -28.38 15.85 7.83
N ASN A 263 -29.15 14.76 7.80
CA ASN A 263 -29.16 13.79 8.90
C ASN A 263 -27.83 13.04 9.03
N LYS A 264 -27.08 12.87 7.94
CA LYS A 264 -25.77 12.23 7.91
C LYS A 264 -24.66 13.21 8.31
N LEU A 265 -24.77 14.47 7.89
CA LEU A 265 -23.91 15.57 8.35
C LEU A 265 -23.97 15.76 9.87
N LYS A 266 -25.16 15.71 10.48
CA LYS A 266 -25.32 15.74 11.96
C LYS A 266 -24.67 14.56 12.68
N LYS A 267 -24.55 13.40 12.02
CA LYS A 267 -23.90 12.22 12.59
C LYS A 267 -22.38 12.36 12.53
N ILE A 268 -21.87 12.82 11.39
CA ILE A 268 -20.45 13.10 11.19
C ILE A 268 -19.95 14.16 12.17
N SER A 269 -20.71 15.25 12.40
CA SER A 269 -20.31 16.30 13.35
C SER A 269 -20.16 15.79 14.80
N HIS A 270 -21.02 14.86 15.23
CA HIS A 270 -20.86 14.26 16.55
C HIS A 270 -19.66 13.30 16.62
N ALA A 271 -19.45 12.51 15.58
CA ALA A 271 -18.34 11.58 15.52
C ALA A 271 -16.98 12.31 15.48
N ILE A 272 -16.92 13.46 14.80
CA ILE A 272 -15.81 14.40 14.87
C ILE A 272 -15.54 14.83 16.33
N TYR A 273 -16.58 15.26 17.05
CA TYR A 273 -16.45 15.68 18.44
C TYR A 273 -15.91 14.58 19.36
N GLN A 274 -16.35 13.33 19.17
CA GLN A 274 -15.82 12.20 19.95
C GLN A 274 -14.37 11.88 19.59
N TYR A 275 -14.03 11.90 18.31
CA TYR A 275 -12.65 11.70 17.86
C TYR A 275 -11.70 12.74 18.48
N GLN A 276 -12.09 14.02 18.47
CA GLN A 276 -11.32 15.10 19.10
C GLN A 276 -11.13 14.88 20.61
N LYS A 277 -12.17 14.39 21.31
CA LYS A 277 -12.08 14.08 22.75
C LYS A 277 -11.13 12.93 23.06
N GLU A 278 -11.20 11.85 22.29
CA GLU A 278 -10.40 10.65 22.54
C GLU A 278 -8.92 10.82 22.18
N THR A 279 -8.64 11.62 21.15
CA THR A 279 -7.29 11.81 20.64
C THR A 279 -6.55 12.98 21.30
N GLU A 280 -7.25 13.82 22.06
CA GLU A 280 -6.74 15.10 22.58
C GLU A 280 -6.14 16.02 21.47
N GLN A 281 -6.47 15.76 20.19
CA GLN A 281 -5.96 16.49 19.04
C GLN A 281 -6.91 17.61 18.62
N ILE A 282 -6.32 18.79 18.34
CA ILE A 282 -6.98 19.93 17.71
C ILE A 282 -6.48 20.02 16.26
N ASP A 283 -6.61 18.92 15.52
CA ASP A 283 -6.28 18.92 14.10
C ASP A 283 -7.38 19.67 13.34
N ASP A 284 -7.00 20.35 12.25
CA ASP A 284 -7.98 20.93 11.31
C ASP A 284 -8.82 19.80 10.72
N ILE A 285 -10.14 19.99 10.69
CA ILE A 285 -11.09 18.95 10.28
C ILE A 285 -11.70 19.30 8.94
N ARG A 286 -11.69 18.30 8.06
CA ARG A 286 -12.33 18.35 6.75
C ARG A 286 -13.34 17.23 6.60
N ILE A 287 -14.47 17.51 5.96
CA ILE A 287 -15.46 16.50 5.61
C ILE A 287 -15.46 16.35 4.10
N ASP A 288 -15.29 15.13 3.61
CA ASP A 288 -15.33 14.80 2.20
C ASP A 288 -16.46 13.78 1.91
N CYS A 289 -16.86 13.69 0.64
CA CYS A 289 -17.67 12.58 0.16
C CYS A 289 -17.00 11.93 -1.05
N VAL A 290 -16.96 10.60 -1.06
CA VAL A 290 -16.50 9.83 -2.21
C VAL A 290 -17.67 9.03 -2.76
N SER A 291 -18.00 9.26 -4.03
CA SER A 291 -19.01 8.50 -4.75
C SER A 291 -18.36 7.44 -5.63
N VAL A 292 -18.75 6.17 -5.45
CA VAL A 292 -18.23 5.01 -6.19
C VAL A 292 -19.34 4.35 -6.99
N ILE A 293 -19.20 4.35 -8.31
CA ILE A 293 -20.11 3.64 -9.24
C ILE A 293 -19.44 2.35 -9.68
N LEU A 294 -20.01 1.23 -9.27
CA LEU A 294 -19.55 -0.09 -9.73
C LEU A 294 -20.12 -0.40 -11.13
N GLN A 295 -19.24 -0.76 -12.06
CA GLN A 295 -19.58 -1.16 -13.42
C GLN A 295 -18.68 -2.29 -13.91
N LYS A 296 -19.07 -2.97 -15.00
CA LYS A 296 -18.36 -4.17 -15.52
C LYS A 296 -16.89 -3.94 -15.86
N LYS A 297 -16.53 -2.72 -16.25
CA LYS A 297 -15.14 -2.32 -16.54
C LYS A 297 -14.46 -1.81 -15.26
N LYS A 298 -14.01 -0.55 -15.28
CA LYS A 298 -13.38 0.12 -14.14
C LYS A 298 -14.44 0.91 -13.37
N PRO A 299 -14.46 0.90 -12.03
CA PRO A 299 -15.35 1.76 -11.27
C PRO A 299 -15.11 3.24 -11.60
N ILE A 300 -16.16 4.05 -11.54
CA ILE A 300 -16.08 5.51 -11.63
C ILE A 300 -16.07 6.04 -10.20
N ILE A 301 -15.09 6.86 -9.85
CA ILE A 301 -14.95 7.44 -8.53
C ILE A 301 -14.95 8.97 -8.68
N LYS A 302 -15.83 9.64 -7.93
CA LYS A 302 -15.86 11.11 -7.78
C LYS A 302 -15.57 11.44 -6.32
N HIS A 303 -14.77 12.47 -6.06
CA HIS A 303 -14.38 12.89 -4.72
C HIS A 303 -14.67 14.37 -4.58
N PHE A 304 -15.50 14.70 -3.60
CA PHE A 304 -15.94 16.04 -3.27
C PHE A 304 -15.29 16.42 -1.94
N GLU A 305 -14.43 17.43 -1.97
CA GLU A 305 -13.66 17.88 -0.79
C GLU A 305 -14.35 19.05 -0.10
N GLY A 306 -14.25 19.13 1.23
CA GLY A 306 -14.65 20.31 2.00
C GLY A 306 -16.16 20.58 2.00
N ILE A 307 -16.95 19.52 2.17
CA ILE A 307 -18.41 19.61 2.26
C ILE A 307 -18.79 20.40 3.49
N ARG A 308 -19.54 21.49 3.28
CA ARG A 308 -19.98 22.38 4.36
C ARG A 308 -21.14 21.76 5.13
N LEU A 309 -21.06 21.89 6.45
CA LEU A 309 -22.17 21.65 7.36
C LEU A 309 -23.10 22.88 7.27
N GLU A 310 -24.08 22.87 6.38
CA GLU A 310 -25.21 23.82 6.43
C GLU A 310 -26.20 23.45 7.54
#